data_AF-A0A1Y5G6E5-F1
#
_entry.id   AF-A0A1Y5G6E5-F1
#
_cell.length_a   1.000
_cell.length_b   1.000
_cell.length_c   1.000
_cell.angle_alpha   90.00
_cell.angle_beta   90.00
_cell.angle_gamma   90.00
#
_symmetry.space_group_name_H-M   'P 1'
#
loop_
_entity.id
_entity.type
_entity.pdbx_description
1 polymer ?
#
loop_
_entity_poly.entity_id
_entity_poly.type
_entity_poly.pdbx_seq_one_letter_code
_entity_poly.pdbx_strand_id
1 'polypeptide(L)'
;MPTVNNMFLRYVIGAVVMLLSACANEPIKVEASRRVSEAVAAGVKIYGKTEYSPWGFGVCYGKHVNMPEQILTFARQTCAGGRIELRDEDSFWNGCPVIQGVRASFVCYPQGPKAPASGG
;
A
#
# COMPACT_ATOMS: atom_id res chain seq x y z
N MET A 1 -5.36 0.31 -52.09
CA MET A 1 -5.82 0.69 -50.72
C MET A 1 -5.79 -0.58 -49.87
N PRO A 2 -5.01 -0.66 -48.78
CA PRO A 2 -4.98 -1.87 -47.97
C PRO A 2 -6.29 -1.98 -47.18
N THR A 3 -7.07 -3.03 -47.44
CA THR A 3 -8.23 -3.43 -46.64
C THR A 3 -7.74 -4.00 -45.30
N VAL A 4 -7.81 -3.19 -44.24
CA VAL A 4 -7.54 -3.65 -42.88
C VAL A 4 -8.62 -4.67 -42.51
N ASN A 5 -8.22 -5.90 -42.22
CA ASN A 5 -9.15 -6.97 -41.85
C ASN A 5 -9.84 -6.62 -40.52
N ASN A 6 -11.15 -6.37 -40.55
CA ASN A 6 -11.94 -6.00 -39.36
C ASN A 6 -11.80 -7.01 -38.21
N MET A 7 -11.51 -8.27 -38.52
CA MET A 7 -11.26 -9.32 -37.52
C MET A 7 -9.91 -9.12 -36.81
N PHE A 8 -8.88 -8.68 -37.52
CA PHE A 8 -7.57 -8.35 -36.95
C PHE A 8 -7.64 -7.10 -36.09
N LEU A 9 -8.39 -6.08 -36.54
CA LEU A 9 -8.61 -4.85 -35.77
C LEU A 9 -9.34 -5.13 -34.44
N ARG A 10 -10.36 -6.00 -34.45
CA ARG A 10 -11.06 -6.43 -33.22
C ARG A 10 -10.15 -7.18 -32.25
N TYR A 11 -9.27 -8.05 -32.76
CA TYR A 11 -8.30 -8.77 -31.93
C TYR A 11 -7.28 -7.84 -31.28
N VAL A 12 -6.75 -6.88 -32.05
CA VAL A 12 -5.80 -5.89 -31.54
C VAL A 12 -6.48 -5.00 -30.49
N ILE A 13 -7.69 -4.50 -30.75
CA ILE A 13 -8.45 -3.71 -29.77
C ILE A 13 -8.73 -4.53 -28.51
N GLY A 14 -9.16 -5.79 -28.64
CA GLY A 14 -9.41 -6.67 -27.49
C GLY A 14 -8.16 -6.93 -26.66
N ALA A 15 -7.02 -7.19 -27.30
CA ALA A 15 -5.74 -7.40 -26.61
C ALA A 15 -5.24 -6.13 -25.91
N VAL A 16 -5.38 -4.96 -26.55
CA VAL A 16 -5.02 -3.66 -25.96
C VAL A 16 -5.90 -3.34 -24.75
N VAL A 17 -7.21 -3.60 -24.81
CA VAL A 17 -8.12 -3.42 -23.67
C VAL A 17 -7.77 -4.35 -22.50
N MET A 18 -7.41 -5.61 -22.77
CA MET A 18 -6.97 -6.54 -21.71
C MET A 18 -5.66 -6.06 -21.05
N LEU A 19 -4.67 -5.63 -21.84
CA LEU A 19 -3.39 -5.17 -21.32
C LEU A 19 -3.54 -3.89 -20.47
N LEU A 20 -4.43 -2.97 -20.85
CA LEU A 20 -4.67 -1.74 -20.09
C LEU A 20 -5.35 -2.00 -18.73
N SER A 21 -6.11 -3.09 -18.58
CA SER A 21 -6.79 -3.42 -17.32
C SER A 21 -5.84 -3.89 -16.20
N ALA A 22 -4.64 -4.36 -16.54
CA ALA A 22 -3.65 -4.82 -15.57
C ALA A 22 -2.95 -3.68 -14.82
N CYS A 23 -2.90 -2.47 -15.39
CA CYS A 23 -2.24 -1.31 -14.78
C CYS A 23 -3.14 -0.50 -13.81
N ALA A 24 -4.42 -0.82 -13.69
CA ALA A 24 -5.39 -0.01 -12.94
C ALA A 24 -5.59 -0.43 -11.47
N ASN A 25 -4.88 -1.47 -10.99
CA ASN A 25 -5.22 -2.14 -9.73
C ASN A 25 -4.07 -2.22 -8.71
N GLU A 26 -3.02 -1.41 -8.86
CA GLU A 26 -1.95 -1.35 -7.87
C GLU A 26 -2.47 -0.77 -6.54
N PRO A 27 -2.10 -1.33 -5.38
CA PRO A 27 -2.51 -0.77 -4.09
C PRO A 27 -2.10 0.70 -3.94
N ILE A 28 -2.93 1.50 -3.27
CA ILE A 28 -2.70 2.94 -3.13
C ILE A 28 -2.34 3.26 -1.67
N LYS A 29 -1.22 3.97 -1.47
CA LYS A 29 -0.88 4.52 -0.15
C LYS A 29 -1.84 5.65 0.21
N VAL A 30 -2.42 5.55 1.40
CA VAL A 30 -3.30 6.58 1.98
C VAL A 30 -2.95 6.82 3.45
N GLU A 31 -3.64 7.74 4.10
CA GLU A 31 -3.56 7.93 5.54
C GLU A 31 -4.11 6.70 6.29
N ALA A 32 -3.51 6.36 7.42
CA ALA A 32 -3.97 5.24 8.23
C ALA A 32 -5.38 5.50 8.80
N SER A 33 -6.00 4.44 9.33
CA SER A 33 -7.22 4.62 10.11
C SER A 33 -6.97 5.54 11.30
N ARG A 34 -8.02 6.27 11.70
CA ARG A 34 -7.96 7.23 12.81
C ARG A 34 -7.38 6.60 14.08
N ARG A 35 -7.76 5.36 14.38
CA ARG A 35 -7.28 4.61 15.55
C ARG A 35 -5.76 4.40 15.51
N VAL A 36 -5.23 4.03 14.34
CA VAL A 36 -3.80 3.81 14.15
C VAL A 36 -3.04 5.13 14.21
N SER A 37 -3.50 6.17 13.51
CA SER A 37 -2.86 7.49 13.53
C SER A 37 -2.85 8.09 14.95
N GLU A 38 -3.93 7.96 15.72
CA GLU A 38 -4.00 8.40 17.12
C GLU A 38 -3.06 7.60 18.03
N ALA A 39 -3.01 6.28 17.89
CA ALA A 39 -2.11 5.43 18.69
C ALA A 39 -0.63 5.74 18.43
N VAL A 40 -0.26 5.94 17.17
CA VAL A 40 1.09 6.33 16.79
C VAL A 40 1.42 7.73 17.32
N ALA A 41 0.52 8.69 17.17
CA ALA A 41 0.72 10.05 17.68
C ALA A 41 0.90 10.07 19.20
N ALA A 42 0.13 9.25 19.94
CA ALA A 42 0.31 9.08 21.38
C ALA A 42 1.69 8.52 21.73
N GLY A 43 2.17 7.51 20.99
CA GLY A 43 3.52 6.97 21.16
C GLY A 43 4.61 8.03 20.93
N VAL A 44 4.51 8.79 19.84
CA VAL A 44 5.46 9.88 19.53
C VAL A 44 5.43 10.98 20.59
N LYS A 45 4.28 11.29 21.17
CA LYS A 45 4.15 12.27 22.25
C LYS A 45 4.88 11.82 23.54
N ILE A 46 4.88 10.52 23.84
CA ILE A 46 5.51 9.96 25.04
C ILE A 46 7.03 9.83 24.87
N TYR A 47 7.48 9.29 23.73
CA TYR A 47 8.89 8.95 23.51
C TYR A 47 9.68 10.01 22.73
N GLY A 48 9.02 11.06 22.25
CA GLY A 48 9.60 12.08 21.39
C GLY A 48 9.62 11.69 19.91
N LYS A 49 9.66 12.70 19.04
CA LYS A 49 9.76 12.54 17.59
C LYS A 49 11.22 12.53 17.15
N THR A 50 11.63 11.44 16.52
CA THR A 50 12.93 11.23 15.90
C THR A 50 12.74 10.71 14.47
N GLU A 51 13.82 10.59 13.71
CA GLU A 51 13.81 9.98 12.37
C GLU A 51 13.38 8.50 12.41
N TYR A 52 13.59 7.83 13.54
CA TYR A 52 13.26 6.41 13.75
C TYR A 52 11.94 6.20 14.49
N SER A 53 11.19 7.28 14.72
CA SER A 53 9.89 7.18 15.38
C SER A 53 8.92 6.38 14.52
N PRO A 54 8.12 5.48 15.12
CA PRO A 54 7.10 4.76 14.39
C PRO A 54 6.11 5.71 13.73
N TRP A 55 5.61 5.35 12.54
CA TRP A 55 4.60 6.12 11.82
C TRP A 55 3.54 5.21 11.22
N GLY A 56 2.31 5.71 11.10
CA GLY A 56 1.18 4.97 10.55
C GLY A 56 0.97 5.30 9.08
N PHE A 57 0.49 4.32 8.30
CA PHE A 57 -0.03 4.56 6.95
C PHE A 57 -1.11 3.54 6.59
N GLY A 58 -1.95 3.89 5.62
CA GLY A 58 -2.96 3.00 5.05
C GLY A 58 -2.58 2.55 3.65
N VAL A 59 -3.13 1.42 3.25
CA VAL A 59 -3.06 0.88 1.89
C VAL A 59 -4.48 0.53 1.45
N CYS A 60 -4.99 1.25 0.45
CA CYS A 60 -6.23 0.89 -0.22
C CYS A 60 -5.97 -0.25 -1.21
N TYR A 61 -6.84 -1.25 -1.22
CA TYR A 61 -6.76 -2.38 -2.13
C TYR A 61 -8.15 -2.97 -2.41
N GLY A 62 -8.26 -3.64 -3.55
CA GLY A 62 -9.45 -4.41 -3.91
C GLY A 62 -9.32 -5.84 -3.40
N LYS A 63 -10.13 -6.25 -2.42
CA LYS A 63 -10.07 -7.61 -1.84
C LYS A 63 -10.20 -8.75 -2.86
N HIS A 64 -10.87 -8.50 -3.99
CA HIS A 64 -11.06 -9.47 -5.07
C HIS A 64 -10.03 -9.36 -6.19
N VAL A 65 -9.17 -8.34 -6.16
CA VAL A 65 -8.22 -8.02 -7.23
C VAL A 65 -6.78 -8.16 -6.76
N ASN A 66 -6.52 -7.81 -5.50
CA ASN A 66 -5.20 -7.86 -4.90
C ASN A 66 -5.04 -9.07 -3.99
N MET A 67 -3.92 -9.76 -4.14
CA MET A 67 -3.51 -10.83 -3.25
C MET A 67 -2.94 -10.26 -1.94
N PRO A 68 -3.12 -10.92 -0.79
CA PRO A 68 -2.54 -10.48 0.48
C PRO A 68 -1.04 -10.19 0.41
N GLU A 69 -0.30 -10.98 -0.35
CA GLU A 69 1.14 -10.85 -0.54
C GLU A 69 1.51 -9.56 -1.27
N GLN A 70 0.67 -9.10 -2.21
CA GLN A 70 0.89 -7.83 -2.92
C GLN A 70 0.75 -6.64 -1.97
N ILE A 71 -0.26 -6.68 -1.09
CA ILE A 71 -0.50 -5.63 -0.09
C ILE A 71 0.67 -5.57 0.90
N LEU A 72 1.12 -6.73 1.40
CA LEU A 72 2.27 -6.81 2.30
C LEU A 72 3.57 -6.35 1.62
N THR A 73 3.77 -6.71 0.35
CA THR A 73 4.94 -6.27 -0.42
C THR A 73 4.95 -4.76 -0.60
N PHE A 74 3.81 -4.18 -0.98
CA PHE A 74 3.63 -2.74 -1.10
C PHE A 74 3.87 -2.02 0.24
N ALA A 75 3.34 -2.57 1.34
CA ALA A 75 3.55 -2.03 2.68
C ALA A 75 5.03 -2.09 3.12
N ARG A 76 5.74 -3.18 2.80
CA ARG A 76 7.18 -3.32 3.10
C ARG A 76 8.03 -2.32 2.30
N GLN A 77 7.73 -2.17 1.01
CA GLN A 77 8.38 -1.17 0.16
C GLN A 77 8.14 0.24 0.70
N THR A 78 6.91 0.54 1.12
CA THR A 78 6.54 1.82 1.74
C THR A 78 7.31 2.11 3.04
N CYS A 79 7.63 1.08 3.82
CA CYS A 79 8.40 1.20 5.07
C CYS A 79 9.93 1.15 4.89
N ALA A 80 10.44 1.17 3.64
CA ALA A 80 11.87 1.25 3.31
C ALA A 80 12.76 0.23 4.08
N GLY A 81 12.28 -1.00 4.28
CA GLY A 81 13.02 -2.06 4.98
C GLY A 81 12.87 -2.08 6.50
N GLY A 82 12.10 -1.16 7.08
CA GLY A 82 11.67 -1.22 8.47
C GLY A 82 10.75 -2.41 8.76
N ARG A 83 10.48 -2.63 10.05
CA ARG A 83 9.51 -3.64 10.50
C ARG A 83 8.11 -3.07 10.34
N ILE A 84 7.22 -3.81 9.67
CA ILE A 84 5.82 -3.42 9.51
C ILE A 84 4.91 -4.29 10.37
N GLU A 85 3.82 -3.70 10.86
CA GLU A 85 2.76 -4.41 11.56
C GLU A 85 1.39 -3.94 11.05
N LEU A 86 0.55 -4.88 10.63
CA LEU A 86 -0.86 -4.59 10.35
C LEU A 86 -1.57 -4.33 11.69
N ARG A 87 -2.24 -3.18 11.81
CA ARG A 87 -2.91 -2.76 13.05
C ARG A 87 -4.42 -2.63 12.91
N ASP A 88 -4.93 -2.37 11.72
CA ASP A 88 -6.36 -2.22 11.48
C ASP A 88 -6.70 -2.55 10.02
N GLU A 89 -7.95 -2.93 9.77
CA GLU A 89 -8.48 -3.11 8.42
C GLU A 89 -9.94 -2.64 8.40
N ASP A 90 -10.28 -1.76 7.48
CA ASP A 90 -11.63 -1.19 7.37
C ASP A 90 -12.05 -1.07 5.90
N SER A 91 -13.36 -1.18 5.63
CA SER A 91 -13.91 -1.19 4.27
C SER A 91 -15.04 -0.17 4.05
N PHE A 92 -15.35 0.64 5.07
CA PHE A 92 -16.49 1.54 5.08
C PHE A 92 -16.03 2.95 5.45
N TRP A 93 -16.29 3.93 4.58
CA TRP A 93 -16.02 5.36 4.81
C TRP A 93 -14.55 5.64 5.17
N ASN A 94 -13.66 4.98 4.44
CA ASN A 94 -12.22 4.98 4.68
C ASN A 94 -11.43 5.87 3.71
N GLY A 95 -12.13 6.56 2.80
CA GLY A 95 -11.52 7.42 1.79
C GLY A 95 -10.88 6.68 0.62
N CYS A 96 -10.99 5.35 0.56
CA CYS A 96 -10.48 4.59 -0.56
C CYS A 96 -11.37 4.71 -1.81
N PRO A 97 -10.80 4.58 -3.02
CA PRO A 97 -11.58 4.50 -4.26
C PRO A 97 -12.55 3.31 -4.22
N VAL A 98 -13.70 3.43 -4.89
CA VAL A 98 -14.75 2.39 -4.91
C VAL A 98 -14.23 1.01 -5.35
N ILE A 99 -13.30 0.99 -6.32
CA ILE A 99 -12.70 -0.25 -6.85
C ILE A 99 -11.73 -0.89 -5.85
N GLN A 100 -11.19 -0.11 -4.92
CA GLN A 100 -10.24 -0.52 -3.87
C GLN A 100 -10.80 -0.24 -2.48
N GLY A 101 -12.06 -0.63 -2.24
CA GLY A 101 -12.81 -0.20 -1.07
C GLY A 101 -12.28 -0.66 0.30
N VAL A 102 -11.22 -1.47 0.38
CA VAL A 102 -10.64 -1.92 1.64
C VAL A 102 -9.35 -1.17 1.93
N ARG A 103 -9.19 -0.70 3.17
CA ARG A 103 -7.98 -0.07 3.69
C ARG A 103 -7.35 -0.96 4.75
N ALA A 104 -6.15 -1.43 4.50
CA ALA A 104 -5.28 -2.02 5.53
C ALA A 104 -4.40 -0.92 6.13
N SER A 105 -4.43 -0.76 7.45
CA SER A 105 -3.62 0.23 8.16
C SER A 105 -2.44 -0.43 8.87
N PHE A 106 -1.25 0.08 8.61
CA PHE A 106 0.01 -0.44 9.11
C PHE A 106 0.71 0.58 9.99
N VAL A 107 1.55 0.07 10.91
CA VAL A 107 2.58 0.86 11.60
C VAL A 107 3.93 0.43 11.07
N CYS A 108 4.69 1.39 10.55
CA CYS A 108 6.08 1.23 10.19
C CYS A 108 6.97 1.57 11.40
N TYR A 109 7.89 0.66 11.72
CA TYR A 109 8.99 0.88 12.65
C TYR A 109 10.28 0.96 11.82
N PRO A 110 10.78 2.16 11.53
CA PRO A 110 12.02 2.34 10.76
C PRO A 110 13.18 1.60 11.44
N GLN A 111 14.12 1.10 10.65
CA GLN A 111 15.36 0.57 11.23
C GLN A 111 16.13 1.72 11.88
N GLY A 112 16.32 1.66 13.19
CA GLY A 112 17.24 2.53 13.91
C GLY A 112 18.68 2.37 13.38
N PRO A 113 19.60 3.26 13.77
CA PRO A 113 21.02 3.03 13.54
C PRO A 113 21.36 1.68 14.19
N LYS A 114 22.06 0.80 13.46
CA LYS A 114 22.70 -0.36 14.11
C LYS A 114 23.49 0.19 15.29
N ALA A 115 23.20 -0.28 16.51
CA ALA A 115 24.01 0.07 17.66
C ALA A 115 25.48 -0.14 17.27
N PRO A 116 26.39 0.81 17.57
CA PRO A 116 27.81 0.56 17.37
C PRO A 116 28.12 -0.74 18.08
N ALA A 117 28.84 -1.64 17.42
CA ALA A 117 29.26 -2.89 18.01
C ALA A 117 30.06 -2.56 19.28
N SER A 118 29.40 -2.63 20.44
CA SER A 118 30.05 -2.41 21.71
C SER A 118 30.83 -3.68 22.03
N GLY A 119 32.12 -3.64 21.72
CA GLY A 119 33.12 -4.62 22.13
C GLY A 119 34.41 -4.26 21.41
N GLY A 120 35.52 -4.00 22.07
CA GLY A 120 35.92 -4.05 23.48
C GLY A 120 37.43 -3.84 23.47
#